data_AF-A0A6J6DX65-F1
#
_entry.id   AF-A0A6J6DX65-F1
#
_cell.length_a   1.000
_cell.length_b   1.000
_cell.length_c   1.000
_cell.angle_alpha   90.00
_cell.angle_beta   90.00
_cell.angle_gamma   90.00
#
_symmetry.space_group_name_H-M   'P 1'
#
loop_
_entity.id
_entity.type
_entity.pdbx_description
1 polymer ?
#
loop_
_entity_poly.entity_id
_entity_poly.type
_entity_poly.pdbx_seq_one_letter_code
_entity_poly.pdbx_strand_id
1 'polypeptide(L)'
;MGTTDSERYFLYLLTQIEKHGFIEGVKAGLSYIKNNCAFSAINMMIINDATFMAACIYNQDKIPSKFKDSPDYYHLKYTTHEGQVVVASSGWNQEGWQEIPNGSVLVVDRNEQRRELIKCD
;
A
#
# COMPACT_ATOMS: atom_id res chain seq x y z
N MET A 1 -24.89 -0.26 -2.08
CA MET A 1 -23.59 0.23 -2.59
C MET A 1 -23.12 1.29 -1.63
N GLY A 2 -21.93 1.14 -1.07
CA GLY A 2 -21.40 2.16 -0.17
C GLY A 2 -20.82 3.32 -0.97
N THR A 3 -20.86 4.50 -0.36
CA THR A 3 -20.48 5.76 -0.98
C THR A 3 -19.09 6.21 -0.57
N THR A 4 -18.29 5.30 0.00
CA THR A 4 -16.96 5.63 0.55
C THR A 4 -15.92 5.71 -0.56
N ASP A 5 -14.94 6.60 -0.38
CA ASP A 5 -13.83 6.73 -1.32
C ASP A 5 -13.00 5.44 -1.40
N SER A 6 -12.88 4.70 -0.30
CA SER A 6 -12.18 3.40 -0.25
C SER A 6 -12.85 2.32 -1.10
N GLU A 7 -14.19 2.28 -1.16
CA GLU A 7 -14.90 1.32 -2.01
C GLU A 7 -14.73 1.64 -3.50
N ARG A 8 -14.81 2.93 -3.87
CA ARG A 8 -14.54 3.37 -5.24
C ARG A 8 -13.10 3.07 -5.66
N TYR A 9 -12.16 3.31 -4.74
CA TYR A 9 -10.75 2.99 -4.92
C TYR A 9 -10.55 1.49 -5.15
N PHE A 10 -11.14 0.64 -4.31
CA PHE A 10 -11.04 -0.81 -4.45
C PHE A 10 -11.65 -1.30 -5.77
N LEU A 11 -12.85 -0.84 -6.13
CA LEU A 11 -13.49 -1.19 -7.40
C LEU A 11 -12.65 -0.76 -8.60
N TYR A 12 -12.03 0.42 -8.54
CA TYR A 12 -11.12 0.87 -9.58
C TYR A 12 -9.90 -0.06 -9.70
N LEU A 13 -9.26 -0.45 -8.60
CA LEU A 13 -8.16 -1.40 -8.61
C LEU A 13 -8.57 -2.74 -9.24
N LEU A 14 -9.75 -3.28 -8.90
CA LEU A 14 -10.26 -4.49 -9.54
C LEU A 14 -10.37 -4.35 -11.06
N THR A 15 -10.87 -3.21 -11.56
CA THR A 15 -10.96 -2.97 -13.01
C THR A 15 -9.60 -2.93 -13.71
N GLN A 16 -8.54 -2.49 -13.01
CA GLN A 16 -7.18 -2.48 -13.55
C GLN A 16 -6.56 -3.88 -13.48
N ILE A 17 -6.83 -4.63 -12.41
CA ILE A 17 -6.40 -6.03 -12.25
C ILE A 17 -7.01 -6.91 -13.34
N GLU A 18 -8.29 -6.73 -13.66
CA GLU A 18 -8.94 -7.47 -14.75
C GLU A 18 -8.31 -7.20 -16.13
N LYS A 19 -7.77 -5.98 -16.35
CA LYS A 19 -7.17 -5.57 -17.62
C LYS A 19 -5.71 -5.97 -17.77
N HIS A 20 -4.94 -5.90 -16.70
CA HIS A 20 -3.47 -5.96 -16.74
C HIS A 20 -2.88 -7.12 -15.93
N GLY A 21 -3.70 -7.88 -15.22
CA GLY A 21 -3.27 -8.87 -14.24
C GLY A 21 -3.01 -8.24 -12.86
N PHE A 22 -2.76 -9.08 -11.85
CA PHE A 22 -2.76 -8.65 -10.45
C PHE A 22 -1.70 -7.58 -10.14
N ILE A 23 -0.41 -7.89 -10.35
CA ILE A 23 0.69 -6.99 -10.00
C ILE A 23 0.66 -5.71 -10.85
N GLU A 24 0.59 -5.85 -12.18
CA GLU A 24 0.60 -4.70 -13.09
C GLU A 24 -0.67 -3.87 -13.01
N GLY A 25 -1.84 -4.49 -12.77
CA GLY A 25 -3.10 -3.80 -12.57
C GLY A 25 -3.12 -2.97 -11.29
N VAL A 26 -2.63 -3.52 -10.16
CA VAL A 26 -2.48 -2.75 -8.92
C VAL A 26 -1.52 -1.57 -9.14
N LYS A 27 -0.36 -1.79 -9.76
CA LYS A 27 0.61 -0.72 -10.07
C LYS A 27 -0.01 0.37 -10.94
N ALA A 28 -0.68 -0.01 -12.03
CA ALA A 28 -1.33 0.94 -12.94
C ALA A 28 -2.42 1.76 -12.23
N GLY A 29 -3.22 1.11 -11.39
CA GLY A 29 -4.25 1.78 -10.60
C GLY A 29 -3.67 2.79 -9.61
N LEU A 30 -2.63 2.39 -8.87
CA LEU A 30 -1.92 3.25 -7.92
C LEU A 30 -1.26 4.45 -8.61
N SER A 31 -0.51 4.22 -9.68
CA SER A 31 0.14 5.29 -10.46
C SER A 31 -0.89 6.25 -11.06
N TYR A 32 -2.03 5.74 -11.56
CA TYR A 32 -3.09 6.60 -12.06
C TYR A 32 -3.66 7.51 -10.97
N ILE A 33 -4.01 6.97 -9.81
CA ILE A 33 -4.59 7.77 -8.71
C ILE A 33 -3.56 8.77 -8.19
N LYS A 34 -2.30 8.34 -8.02
CA LYS A 34 -1.19 9.19 -7.60
C LYS A 34 -1.03 10.42 -8.51
N ASN A 35 -1.16 10.24 -9.82
CA ASN A 35 -0.88 11.28 -10.81
C ASN A 35 -2.11 12.09 -11.24
N ASN A 36 -3.33 11.59 -11.03
CA ASN A 36 -4.56 12.20 -11.57
C ASN A 36 -5.61 12.54 -10.51
N CYS A 37 -5.43 12.18 -9.25
CA CYS A 37 -6.44 12.38 -8.20
C CYS A 37 -5.90 13.15 -7.00
N ALA A 38 -6.80 13.86 -6.32
CA ALA A 38 -6.51 14.44 -5.03
C ALA A 38 -6.73 13.40 -3.92
N PHE A 39 -5.67 12.98 -3.23
CA PHE A 39 -5.73 12.03 -2.12
C PHE A 39 -4.92 12.53 -0.92
N SER A 40 -5.26 12.06 0.30
CA SER A 40 -4.42 12.21 1.49
C SER A 40 -3.49 11.02 1.65
N ALA A 41 -4.03 9.80 1.60
CA ALA A 41 -3.29 8.56 1.53
C ALA A 41 -4.10 7.51 0.77
N ILE A 42 -3.40 6.64 0.04
CA ILE A 42 -3.97 5.49 -0.67
C ILE A 42 -3.28 4.18 -0.25
N ASN A 43 -2.80 4.17 0.99
CA ASN A 43 -2.27 2.98 1.62
C ASN A 43 -3.27 1.82 1.53
N MET A 44 -2.78 0.65 1.18
CA MET A 44 -3.64 -0.49 0.95
C MET A 44 -2.89 -1.80 1.13
N MET A 45 -3.65 -2.86 1.38
CA MET A 45 -3.19 -4.25 1.35
C MET A 45 -4.18 -5.07 0.52
N ILE A 46 -3.68 -5.84 -0.45
CA ILE A 46 -4.49 -6.73 -1.29
C ILE A 46 -3.79 -8.08 -1.41
N ILE A 47 -4.58 -9.13 -1.53
CA ILE A 47 -4.09 -10.49 -1.54
C ILE A 47 -4.90 -11.35 -2.51
N ASN A 48 -4.22 -12.25 -3.20
CA ASN A 48 -4.81 -13.39 -3.89
C ASN A 48 -4.11 -14.69 -3.42
N ASP A 49 -4.37 -15.80 -4.09
CA ASP A 49 -3.78 -17.11 -3.78
C ASP A 49 -2.24 -17.11 -3.83
N ALA A 50 -1.63 -16.41 -4.79
CA ALA A 50 -0.18 -16.44 -5.03
C ALA A 50 0.60 -15.23 -4.49
N THR A 51 -0.05 -14.08 -4.28
CA THR A 51 0.61 -12.79 -4.08
C THR A 51 -0.10 -11.94 -3.03
N PHE A 52 0.69 -11.31 -2.18
CA PHE A 52 0.27 -10.24 -1.27
C PHE A 52 0.98 -8.94 -1.66
N MET A 53 0.25 -7.83 -1.69
CA MET A 53 0.81 -6.51 -1.98
C MET A 53 0.39 -5.49 -0.92
N ALA A 54 1.34 -4.69 -0.46
CA ALA A 54 1.10 -3.57 0.44
C ALA A 54 1.68 -2.27 -0.14
N ALA A 55 0.82 -1.28 -0.40
CA ALA A 55 1.23 0.03 -0.93
C ALA A 55 1.32 1.07 0.18
N CYS A 56 2.38 1.86 0.18
CA CYS A 56 2.58 3.02 1.05
C CYS A 56 2.67 4.27 0.18
N ILE A 57 1.55 4.99 0.03
CA ILE A 57 1.48 6.20 -0.80
C ILE A 57 0.61 7.23 -0.11
N TYR A 58 1.23 8.34 0.28
CA TYR A 58 0.56 9.43 0.98
C TYR A 58 1.11 10.79 0.60
N ASN A 59 0.29 11.80 0.80
CA ASN A 59 0.61 13.20 0.60
C ASN A 59 0.82 13.86 1.96
N GLN A 60 2.07 14.26 2.23
CA GLN A 60 2.48 14.83 3.50
C GLN A 60 1.82 16.19 3.79
N ASP A 61 1.49 16.95 2.74
CA ASP A 61 0.81 18.25 2.85
C ASP A 61 -0.67 18.10 3.23
N LYS A 62 -1.22 16.90 3.12
CA LYS A 62 -2.63 16.58 3.40
C LYS A 62 -2.83 15.77 4.68
N ILE A 63 -1.82 15.70 5.55
CA ILE A 63 -1.96 15.16 6.90
C ILE A 63 -2.95 16.05 7.68
N PRO A 64 -4.01 15.49 8.31
CA PRO A 64 -4.95 16.26 9.10
C PRO A 64 -4.25 17.06 10.20
N SER A 65 -4.67 18.30 10.45
CA SER A 65 -4.00 19.20 11.42
C SER A 65 -3.76 18.60 12.80
N LYS A 66 -4.69 17.75 13.26
CA LYS A 66 -4.61 17.01 14.53
C LYS A 66 -3.45 16.00 14.62
N PHE A 67 -2.84 15.64 13.51
CA PHE A 67 -1.75 14.66 13.40
C PHE A 67 -0.49 15.26 12.74
N LYS A 68 -0.39 16.59 12.62
CA LYS A 68 0.78 17.25 12.02
C LYS A 68 2.09 16.95 12.76
N ASP A 69 2.02 16.75 14.07
CA ASP A 69 3.16 16.42 14.91
C ASP A 69 3.51 14.91 14.87
N SER A 70 2.76 14.11 14.11
CA SER A 70 2.97 12.68 13.89
C SER A 70 3.39 12.44 12.44
N PRO A 71 4.67 12.68 12.10
CA PRO A 71 5.15 12.54 10.72
C PRO A 71 5.01 11.11 10.20
N ASP A 72 4.96 10.13 11.10
CA ASP A 72 4.82 8.70 10.82
C ASP A 72 3.37 8.23 10.64
N TYR A 73 2.38 9.12 10.66
CA TYR A 73 0.95 8.79 10.66
C TYR A 73 0.52 7.85 9.51
N TYR A 74 1.13 7.97 8.34
CA TYR A 74 0.84 7.13 7.17
C TYR A 74 1.91 6.06 6.89
N HIS A 75 2.90 5.90 7.76
CA HIS A 75 3.99 4.98 7.48
C HIS A 75 3.51 3.53 7.60
N LEU A 76 3.97 2.70 6.66
CA LEU A 76 3.86 1.26 6.74
C LEU A 76 5.25 0.67 6.93
N LYS A 77 5.35 -0.32 7.80
CA LYS A 77 6.57 -1.09 8.00
C LYS A 77 6.29 -2.57 7.79
N TYR A 78 7.32 -3.32 7.46
CA TYR A 78 7.27 -4.76 7.33
C TYR A 78 8.44 -5.45 8.01
N THR A 79 8.24 -6.71 8.37
CA THR A 79 9.30 -7.59 8.87
C THR A 79 9.09 -9.01 8.36
N THR A 80 10.06 -9.88 8.60
CA THR A 80 9.91 -11.32 8.42
C THR A 80 9.91 -11.98 9.79
N HIS A 81 8.84 -12.70 10.11
CA HIS A 81 8.69 -13.45 11.35
C HIS A 81 8.34 -14.90 11.01
N GLU A 82 9.13 -15.85 11.49
CA GLU A 82 8.94 -17.29 11.20
C GLU A 82 8.80 -17.61 9.69
N GLY A 83 9.56 -16.90 8.85
CA GLY A 83 9.52 -17.06 7.40
C GLY A 83 8.31 -16.40 6.71
N GLN A 84 7.43 -15.74 7.45
CA GLN A 84 6.26 -15.03 6.92
C GLN A 84 6.50 -13.52 6.89
N VAL A 85 5.99 -12.86 5.85
CA VAL A 85 6.02 -11.39 5.78
C VAL A 85 4.86 -10.81 6.57
N VAL A 86 5.17 -9.92 7.52
CA VAL A 86 4.21 -9.17 8.32
C VAL A 86 4.31 -7.71 7.95
N VAL A 87 3.18 -7.05 7.68
CA VAL A 87 3.10 -5.61 7.39
C VAL A 87 2.14 -4.95 8.36
N ALA A 88 2.50 -3.77 8.85
CA ALA A 88 1.65 -3.02 9.75
C ALA A 88 1.86 -1.50 9.63
N SER A 89 0.81 -0.75 9.97
CA SER A 89 0.90 0.69 10.17
C SER A 89 1.66 1.05 11.43
N SER A 90 2.11 2.30 11.51
CA SER A 90 2.68 2.91 12.72
C SER A 90 1.71 2.93 13.92
N GLY A 91 2.22 3.32 15.10
CA GLY A 91 1.44 3.45 16.33
C GLY A 91 1.73 2.43 17.44
N TRP A 92 2.71 1.55 17.24
CA TRP A 92 3.13 0.54 18.23
C TRP A 92 4.60 0.16 18.05
N ASN A 93 5.15 -0.65 18.96
CA ASN A 93 6.58 -0.99 18.94
C ASN A 93 6.93 -1.87 17.72
N GLN A 94 7.69 -1.30 16.79
CA GLN A 94 8.13 -1.93 15.54
C GLN A 94 9.66 -1.91 15.42
N GLU A 95 10.36 -2.05 16.55
CA GLU A 95 11.82 -2.11 16.57
C GLU A 95 12.34 -3.25 15.67
N GLY A 96 13.31 -2.94 14.82
CA GLY A 96 13.88 -3.88 13.85
C GLY A 96 13.06 -4.09 12.56
N TRP A 97 11.93 -3.42 12.39
CA TRP A 97 11.13 -3.50 11.15
C TRP A 97 11.69 -2.58 10.06
N GLN A 98 11.50 -2.98 8.81
CA GLN A 98 11.88 -2.23 7.61
C GLN A 98 10.72 -1.33 7.18
N GLU A 99 11.02 -0.11 6.74
CA GLU A 99 10.01 0.82 6.26
C GLU A 99 9.65 0.54 4.80
N ILE A 100 8.38 0.70 4.44
CA ILE A 100 7.92 0.77 3.04
C ILE A 100 7.97 2.25 2.64
N PRO A 101 8.91 2.66 1.75
CA PRO A 101 9.04 4.06 1.37
C PRO A 101 7.76 4.64 0.78
N ASN A 102 7.50 5.93 1.00
CA ASN A 102 6.39 6.62 0.34
C ASN A 102 6.52 6.51 -1.19
N GLY A 103 5.41 6.21 -1.87
CA GLY A 103 5.37 6.01 -3.32
C GLY A 103 5.83 4.61 -3.75
N SER A 104 5.83 3.62 -2.85
CA SER A 104 6.25 2.26 -3.16
C SER A 104 5.27 1.19 -2.71
N VAL A 105 5.46 -0.01 -3.27
CA VAL A 105 4.64 -1.19 -3.07
C VAL A 105 5.55 -2.35 -2.71
N LEU A 106 5.28 -2.99 -1.58
CA LEU A 106 5.85 -4.28 -1.22
C LEU A 106 5.04 -5.37 -1.91
N VAL A 107 5.70 -6.18 -2.74
CA VAL A 107 5.12 -7.37 -3.37
C VAL A 107 5.71 -8.60 -2.70
N VAL A 108 4.86 -9.54 -2.29
CA VAL A 108 5.26 -10.77 -1.62
C VAL A 108 4.69 -11.95 -2.39
N ASP A 109 5.56 -12.82 -2.88
CA ASP A 109 5.21 -14.16 -3.35
C ASP A 109 4.85 -15.02 -2.15
N ARG A 110 3.62 -15.55 -2.12
CA ARG A 110 3.12 -16.32 -0.97
C ARG A 110 3.60 -17.76 -0.96
N ASN A 111 4.01 -18.29 -2.10
CA ASN A 111 4.52 -19.65 -2.21
C ASN A 111 5.98 -19.73 -1.77
N GLU A 112 6.78 -18.74 -2.20
CA GLU A 112 8.22 -18.68 -1.92
C GLU A 112 8.57 -17.77 -0.74
N GLN A 113 7.61 -16.97 -0.24
CA GLN A 113 7.83 -15.92 0.76
C GLN A 113 8.90 -14.89 0.36
N ARG A 114 9.15 -14.77 -0.96
CA ARG A 114 10.05 -13.78 -1.53
C ARG A 114 9.36 -12.43 -1.56
N ARG A 115 10.09 -11.37 -1.22
CA ARG A 115 9.58 -9.99 -1.21
C ARG A 115 10.39 -9.08 -2.12
N GLU A 116 9.71 -8.13 -2.72
CA GLU A 116 10.29 -7.08 -3.57
C GLU A 116 9.63 -5.73 -3.26
N LEU A 117 10.43 -4.66 -3.22
CA LEU A 117 9.92 -3.30 -3.14
C LEU A 117 9.97 -2.65 -4.52
N ILE A 118 8.81 -2.23 -5.01
CA ILE A 118 8.66 -1.61 -6.33
C ILE A 118 8.22 -0.16 -6.14
N LYS A 119 8.84 0.78 -6.83
CA LYS A 119 8.37 2.18 -6.85
C LYS A 119 7.21 2.34 -7.83
N CYS A 120 6.19 3.08 -7.43
CA CYS A 120 5.14 3.55 -8.31
C CYS A 120 5.56 4.91 -8.88
N ASP A 121 5.84 4.95 -10.18
CA ASP A 121 6.08 6.19 -10.92
C ASP A 121 4.77 6.95 -11.16
#